data_AF-A0A0B0CY86-F1
#
_entry.id   AF-A0A0B0CY86-F1
#
_cell.length_a   1.000
_cell.length_b   1.000
_cell.length_c   1.000
_cell.angle_alpha   90.00
_cell.angle_beta   90.00
_cell.angle_gamma   90.00
#
_symmetry.space_group_name_H-M   'P 1'
#
loop_
_entity.id
_entity.type
_entity.pdbx_description
1 polymer ?
#
loop_
_entity_poly.entity_id
_entity_poly.type
_entity_poly.pdbx_seq_one_letter_code
_entity_poly.pdbx_strand_id
1 'polypeptide(L)'
;MRLRNKPWADDFMKENDHIVVQAPFEWKGKWKELFAEPSKPLHLEIGSGKGQFIAGMSKQHEEINFIGIERVKSVIVGALKKVLNSETTNARLVNEDAEDLRDLFATNEVDHIYLNFSDPWPKNKHEKRRL
;
A
#
# COMPACT_ATOMS: atom_id res chain seq x y z
N MET A 1 -0.37 -15.54 13.85
CA MET A 1 0.13 -14.49 14.77
C MET A 1 -1.05 -13.61 15.14
N ARG A 2 -1.41 -13.45 16.42
CA ARG A 2 -2.54 -12.59 16.82
C ARG A 2 -2.14 -11.13 16.65
N LEU A 3 -2.90 -10.38 15.86
CA LEU A 3 -2.69 -8.94 15.71
C LEU A 3 -3.03 -8.26 17.04
N ARG A 4 -2.13 -7.40 17.51
CA ARG A 4 -2.35 -6.57 18.71
C ARG A 4 -2.79 -5.20 18.26
N ASN A 5 -3.82 -4.67 18.92
CA ASN A 5 -4.20 -3.28 18.75
C ASN A 5 -3.01 -2.38 19.14
N LYS A 6 -2.77 -1.34 18.36
CA LYS A 6 -1.75 -0.31 18.58
C LYS A 6 -2.46 1.03 18.61
N PRO A 7 -2.85 1.54 19.79
CA PRO A 7 -3.63 2.78 19.88
C PRO A 7 -2.87 3.99 19.31
N TRP A 8 -1.54 3.95 19.32
CA TRP A 8 -0.64 4.96 18.74
C TRP A 8 -0.48 4.86 17.21
N ALA A 9 -1.10 3.89 16.55
CA ALA A 9 -0.90 3.66 15.11
C ALA A 9 -1.35 4.87 14.28
N ASP A 10 -2.48 5.49 14.64
CA ASP A 10 -3.03 6.62 13.91
C ASP A 10 -2.12 7.85 14.00
N ASP A 11 -1.61 8.16 15.19
CA ASP A 11 -0.68 9.28 15.38
C ASP A 11 0.63 9.05 14.62
N PHE A 12 1.17 7.82 14.70
CA PHE A 12 2.40 7.48 13.97
C PHE A 12 2.23 7.54 12.45
N MET A 13 1.06 7.20 11.92
CA MET A 13 0.76 7.36 10.48
C MET A 13 0.65 8.83 10.10
N LYS A 14 0.00 9.66 10.93
CA LYS A 14 -0.14 11.10 10.69
C LYS A 14 1.21 11.84 10.73
N GLU A 15 2.08 11.46 11.67
CA GLU A 15 3.45 12.00 11.75
C GLU A 15 4.31 11.65 10.53
N ASN A 16 3.92 10.63 9.76
CA ASN A 16 4.64 10.16 8.57
C ASN A 16 3.75 10.22 7.31
N ASP A 17 3.00 11.32 7.17
CA ASP A 17 2.10 11.59 6.05
C ASP A 17 2.79 11.63 4.67
N HIS A 18 4.08 11.95 4.63
CA HIS A 18 4.94 11.86 3.44
C HIS A 18 5.10 10.43 2.89
N ILE A 19 4.82 9.40 3.69
CA ILE A 19 4.78 7.99 3.25
C ILE A 19 3.36 7.46 3.28
N VAL A 20 2.61 7.69 4.37
CA VAL A 20 1.23 7.22 4.51
C VAL A 20 0.28 8.30 4.01
N VAL A 21 -0.25 8.09 2.81
CA VAL A 21 -1.08 9.08 2.12
C VAL A 21 -2.38 9.30 2.90
N GLN A 22 -2.61 10.56 3.28
CA GLN A 22 -3.85 11.00 3.91
C GLN A 22 -4.88 11.31 2.82
N ALA A 23 -6.17 11.08 3.14
CA ALA A 23 -7.29 11.26 2.21
C ALA A 23 -7.05 10.62 0.82
N PRO A 24 -6.77 9.30 0.75
CA PRO A 24 -6.31 8.64 -0.48
C PRO A 24 -7.32 8.74 -1.64
N PHE A 25 -8.62 8.84 -1.35
CA PHE A 25 -9.68 9.02 -2.36
C PHE A 25 -9.56 10.34 -3.15
N GLU A 26 -8.94 11.37 -2.57
CA GLU A 26 -8.72 12.65 -3.26
C GLU A 26 -7.64 12.56 -4.33
N TRP A 27 -6.83 11.48 -4.34
CA TRP A 27 -5.72 11.27 -5.26
C TRP A 27 -6.07 10.51 -6.54
N LYS A 28 -7.33 10.11 -6.69
CA LYS A 28 -7.82 9.42 -7.90
C LYS A 28 -7.48 10.21 -9.17
N GLY A 29 -6.77 9.57 -10.09
CA GLY A 29 -6.35 10.15 -11.37
C GLY A 29 -5.07 11.01 -11.32
N LYS A 30 -4.47 11.19 -10.13
CA LYS A 30 -3.25 11.99 -9.93
C LYS A 30 -2.25 11.34 -8.97
N TRP A 31 -2.32 10.02 -8.75
CA TRP A 31 -1.41 9.32 -7.81
C TRP A 31 0.07 9.51 -8.15
N LYS A 32 0.41 9.62 -9.44
CA LYS A 32 1.78 9.83 -9.89
C LYS A 32 2.36 11.19 -9.42
N GLU A 33 1.51 12.19 -9.14
CA GLU A 33 1.94 13.51 -8.66
C GLU A 33 2.50 13.50 -7.22
N LEU A 34 2.24 12.45 -6.44
CA LEU A 34 2.79 12.27 -5.08
C LEU A 34 4.28 11.94 -5.06
N PHE A 35 4.82 11.53 -6.20
CA PHE A 35 6.20 11.10 -6.34
C PHE A 35 7.05 12.20 -6.96
N ALA A 36 8.34 12.22 -6.63
CA ALA A 36 9.27 13.21 -7.18
C ALA A 36 9.40 13.12 -8.71
N GLU A 37 9.18 11.92 -9.28
CA GLU A 37 9.23 11.66 -10.72
C GLU A 37 7.91 11.03 -11.20
N PRO A 38 6.89 11.86 -11.53
CA PRO A 38 5.57 11.38 -11.95
C PRO A 38 5.56 10.64 -13.29
N SER A 39 6.61 10.76 -14.10
CA SER A 39 6.73 10.05 -15.39
C SER A 39 7.01 8.55 -15.24
N LYS A 40 7.45 8.10 -14.05
CA LYS A 40 7.75 6.69 -13.79
C LYS A 40 6.48 5.84 -13.75
N PRO A 41 6.59 4.54 -14.09
CA PRO A 41 5.48 3.59 -13.92
C PRO A 41 5.01 3.55 -12.46
N LEU A 42 3.72 3.31 -12.26
CA LEU A 42 3.09 3.17 -10.95
C LEU A 42 2.65 1.73 -10.73
N HIS A 43 3.27 1.07 -9.77
CA HIS A 43 2.98 -0.30 -9.39
C HIS A 43 2.23 -0.33 -8.06
N LEU A 44 1.22 -1.19 -7.96
CA LEU A 44 0.37 -1.33 -6.79
C LEU A 44 0.59 -2.69 -6.13
N GLU A 45 0.80 -2.74 -4.83
CA GLU A 45 0.72 -3.96 -4.02
C GLU A 45 -0.58 -3.98 -3.22
N ILE A 46 -1.41 -5.02 -3.44
CA ILE A 46 -2.63 -5.26 -2.66
C ILE A 46 -2.30 -6.21 -1.50
N GLY A 47 -2.52 -5.77 -0.27
CA GLY A 47 -2.21 -6.56 0.93
C GLY A 47 -0.73 -6.51 1.28
N SER A 48 -0.16 -5.31 1.36
CA SER A 48 1.28 -5.09 1.58
C SER A 48 1.77 -5.60 2.95
N GLY A 49 0.87 -5.91 3.89
CA GLY A 49 1.20 -6.60 5.13
C GLY A 49 2.23 -5.80 5.94
N LYS A 50 3.32 -6.47 6.34
CA LYS A 50 4.41 -5.79 7.08
C LYS A 50 5.37 -5.01 6.18
N GLY A 51 5.09 -4.90 4.87
CA GLY A 51 5.83 -4.09 3.90
C GLY A 51 7.22 -4.61 3.53
N GLN A 52 7.49 -5.91 3.69
CA GLN A 52 8.78 -6.47 3.26
C GLN A 52 8.95 -6.40 1.74
N PHE A 53 7.88 -6.69 1.00
CA PHE A 53 7.89 -6.68 -0.45
C PHE A 53 8.04 -5.26 -0.99
N ILE A 54 7.11 -4.36 -0.68
CA ILE A 54 7.18 -2.97 -1.17
C ILE A 54 8.50 -2.27 -0.83
N ALA A 55 9.01 -2.40 0.40
CA ALA A 55 10.27 -1.76 0.78
C ALA A 55 11.50 -2.38 0.07
N GLY A 56 11.44 -3.67 -0.27
CA GLY A 56 12.48 -4.33 -1.06
C GLY A 56 12.42 -3.93 -2.53
N MET A 57 11.22 -3.93 -3.11
CA MET A 57 10.98 -3.58 -4.50
C MET A 57 11.28 -2.12 -4.79
N SER A 58 10.87 -1.20 -3.90
CA SER A 58 11.17 0.22 -4.07
C SER A 58 12.67 0.50 -4.05
N LYS A 59 13.42 -0.23 -3.23
CA LYS A 59 14.89 -0.14 -3.14
C LYS A 59 15.59 -0.76 -4.35
N GLN A 60 15.03 -1.84 -4.89
CA GLN A 60 15.62 -2.53 -6.04
C GLN A 60 15.32 -1.82 -7.36
N HIS A 61 14.18 -1.13 -7.44
CA HIS A 61 13.65 -0.51 -8.65
C HIS A 61 13.33 0.96 -8.43
N GLU A 62 14.37 1.81 -8.38
CA GLU A 62 14.23 3.25 -8.21
C GLU A 62 13.52 3.91 -9.41
N GLU A 63 13.48 3.25 -10.56
CA GLU A 63 12.79 3.66 -11.78
C GLU A 63 11.26 3.46 -11.75
N ILE A 64 10.71 2.89 -10.68
CA ILE A 64 9.29 2.58 -10.51
C ILE A 64 8.74 3.25 -9.25
N ASN A 65 7.54 3.81 -9.32
CA ASN A 65 6.80 4.28 -8.15
C ASN A 65 5.91 3.16 -7.61
N PHE A 66 5.88 2.98 -6.28
CA PHE A 66 5.13 1.93 -5.61
C PHE A 66 4.09 2.50 -4.64
N ILE A 67 2.89 1.92 -4.68
CA ILE A 67 1.85 2.11 -3.67
C ILE A 67 1.54 0.77 -3.02
N GLY A 68 1.52 0.71 -1.70
CA GLY A 68 1.10 -0.46 -0.95
C GLY A 68 -0.21 -0.20 -0.21
N ILE A 69 -1.23 -1.03 -0.44
CA ILE A 69 -2.50 -0.97 0.29
C ILE A 69 -2.50 -2.01 1.40
N GLU A 70 -2.87 -1.59 2.60
CA GLU A 70 -3.09 -2.47 3.74
C GLU A 70 -4.21 -1.92 4.63
N ARG A 71 -5.28 -2.69 4.78
CA ARG A 71 -6.45 -2.27 5.56
C ARG A 71 -6.20 -2.27 7.08
N VAL A 72 -5.34 -3.15 7.58
CA VAL A 72 -5.17 -3.33 9.02
C VAL A 72 -4.11 -2.38 9.57
N LYS A 73 -4.56 -1.35 10.28
CA LYS A 73 -3.71 -0.34 10.94
C LYS A 73 -2.52 -0.90 11.72
N SER A 74 -2.74 -1.95 12.50
CA SER A 74 -1.66 -2.56 13.30
C SER A 74 -0.53 -3.17 12.45
N VAL A 75 -0.84 -3.52 11.20
CA VAL A 75 0.02 -4.19 10.22
C VAL A 75 0.74 -3.17 9.34
N ILE A 76 0.03 -2.16 8.82
CA ILE A 76 0.63 -1.09 7.98
C ILE A 76 1.70 -0.30 8.73
N VAL A 77 1.59 -0.14 10.05
CA VAL A 77 2.67 0.44 10.88
C VAL A 77 4.00 -0.33 10.73
N GLY A 78 3.94 -1.64 10.52
CA GLY A 78 5.11 -2.45 10.22
C GLY A 78 5.69 -2.13 8.84
N ALA A 79 4.82 -1.96 7.83
CA ALA A 79 5.21 -1.53 6.50
C ALA A 79 5.85 -0.14 6.52
N LEU A 80 5.22 0.82 7.18
CA LEU A 80 5.73 2.18 7.34
C LEU A 80 7.15 2.19 7.92
N LYS A 81 7.40 1.45 9.00
CA LYS A 81 8.74 1.34 9.58
C LYS A 81 9.77 0.76 8.60
N LYS A 82 9.39 -0.20 7.76
CA LYS A 82 10.31 -0.78 6.77
C LYS A 82 10.59 0.18 5.63
N VAL A 83 9.56 0.89 5.14
CA VAL A 83 9.72 1.91 4.09
C VAL A 83 10.61 3.05 4.60
N LEU A 84 10.38 3.56 5.81
CA LEU A 84 11.26 4.54 6.46
C LEU A 84 12.72 4.06 6.51
N ASN A 85 12.95 2.84 6.99
CA ASN A 85 14.30 2.27 7.09
C ASN A 85 14.93 1.94 5.73
N SER A 86 14.15 1.87 4.65
CA SER A 86 14.68 1.64 3.31
C SER A 86 15.29 2.89 2.69
N GLU A 87 14.96 4.07 3.24
CA GLU A 87 15.37 5.40 2.75
C GLU A 87 14.98 5.64 1.28
N THR A 88 13.93 4.96 0.82
CA THR A 88 13.41 5.08 -0.55
C THR A 88 12.37 6.19 -0.64
N THR A 89 12.37 6.92 -1.75
CA THR A 89 11.45 8.05 -1.99
C THR A 89 10.29 7.69 -2.93
N ASN A 90 10.37 6.53 -3.58
CA ASN A 90 9.45 5.99 -4.57
C ASN A 90 8.42 4.98 -3.99
N ALA A 91 8.24 4.94 -2.67
CA ALA A 91 7.21 4.11 -2.02
C ALA A 91 6.24 4.96 -1.20
N ARG A 92 4.95 4.66 -1.33
CA ARG A 92 3.85 5.22 -0.54
C ARG A 92 2.95 4.11 -0.02
N LEU A 93 2.26 4.37 1.09
CA LEU A 93 1.37 3.44 1.75
C LEU A 93 -0.01 4.05 1.89
N VAL A 94 -1.04 3.21 1.76
CA VAL A 94 -2.45 3.58 1.85
C VAL A 94 -3.14 2.64 2.83
N ASN A 95 -3.82 3.20 3.83
CA ASN A 95 -4.56 2.43 4.82
C ASN A 95 -6.04 2.32 4.44
N GLU A 96 -6.34 1.54 3.40
CA GLU A 96 -7.72 1.31 2.92
C GLU A 96 -7.96 -0.16 2.57
N ASP A 97 -9.21 -0.53 2.30
CA ASP A 97 -9.56 -1.85 1.80
C ASP A 97 -9.41 -1.93 0.27
N ALA A 98 -9.09 -3.13 -0.23
CA ALA A 98 -8.96 -3.39 -1.66
C ALA A 98 -10.31 -3.37 -2.40
N GLU A 99 -11.43 -3.50 -1.67
CA GLU A 99 -12.77 -3.34 -2.25
C GLU A 99 -12.97 -1.94 -2.86
N ASP A 100 -12.26 -0.93 -2.34
CA ASP A 100 -12.40 0.49 -2.74
C ASP A 100 -11.47 0.90 -3.90
N LEU A 101 -10.77 -0.06 -4.54
CA LEU A 101 -9.78 0.24 -5.60
C LEU A 101 -10.33 1.09 -6.75
N ARG A 102 -11.60 0.90 -7.10
CA ARG A 102 -12.27 1.66 -8.18
C ARG A 102 -12.53 3.11 -7.81
N ASP A 103 -12.59 3.39 -6.52
CA ASP A 103 -12.76 4.74 -5.98
C ASP A 103 -11.42 5.39 -5.67
N LEU A 104 -10.39 4.58 -5.41
CA LEU A 104 -9.01 5.03 -5.21
C LEU A 104 -8.30 5.37 -6.52
N PHE A 105 -8.44 4.57 -7.58
CA PHE A 105 -7.68 4.75 -8.83
C PHE A 105 -8.60 5.02 -10.03
N ALA A 106 -8.11 5.85 -10.95
CA ALA A 106 -8.71 6.05 -12.25
C ALA A 106 -8.35 4.90 -13.22
N THR A 107 -9.09 4.81 -14.31
CA THR A 107 -8.80 3.85 -15.39
C THR A 107 -7.39 4.08 -15.94
N ASN A 108 -6.60 3.00 -16.09
CA ASN A 108 -5.23 3.02 -16.59
C ASN A 108 -4.23 3.87 -15.77
N GLU A 109 -4.53 4.14 -14.50
CA GLU A 109 -3.61 4.90 -13.64
C GLU A 109 -2.47 4.06 -13.08
N VAL A 110 -2.72 2.76 -12.85
CA VAL A 110 -1.77 1.78 -12.34
C VAL A 110 -1.25 0.92 -13.49
N ASP A 111 0.07 0.80 -13.60
CA ASP A 111 0.74 0.06 -14.66
C ASP A 111 0.84 -1.45 -14.33
N HIS A 112 1.04 -1.81 -13.06
CA HIS A 112 1.12 -3.21 -12.62
C HIS A 112 0.50 -3.41 -11.23
N ILE A 113 -0.09 -4.59 -11.01
CA ILE A 113 -0.64 -4.99 -9.72
C ILE A 113 0.09 -6.24 -9.22
N TYR A 114 0.60 -6.17 -8.00
CA TYR A 114 1.17 -7.29 -7.24
C TYR A 114 0.16 -7.81 -6.24
N LEU A 115 0.03 -9.14 -6.23
CA LEU A 115 -0.84 -9.86 -5.33
C LEU A 115 -0.03 -10.99 -4.66
N ASN A 116 0.49 -10.72 -3.47
CA ASN A 116 1.42 -11.61 -2.78
C ASN A 116 0.72 -12.37 -1.66
N PHE A 117 0.61 -13.70 -1.80
CA PHE A 117 0.10 -14.60 -0.75
C PHE A 117 -1.27 -14.22 -0.18
N SER A 118 -2.21 -13.82 -1.04
CA SER A 118 -3.58 -13.50 -0.63
C SER A 118 -4.28 -14.68 0.04
N ASP A 119 -5.26 -14.36 0.90
CA ASP A 119 -5.98 -15.36 1.67
C ASP A 119 -6.62 -16.41 0.74
N PRO A 120 -6.23 -17.70 0.84
CA PRO A 120 -6.66 -18.71 -0.13
C PRO A 120 -8.12 -19.15 0.04
N TRP A 121 -8.75 -18.80 1.17
CA TRP A 121 -10.13 -19.17 1.53
C TRP A 121 -10.55 -20.58 1.04
N PRO A 122 -9.94 -21.65 1.59
CA PRO A 122 -10.08 -23.00 1.01
C PRO A 122 -11.48 -23.61 1.15
N LYS A 123 -12.30 -23.11 2.09
CA LYS A 123 -13.67 -23.60 2.29
C LYS A 123 -14.60 -23.04 1.23
N ASN A 124 -15.43 -23.88 0.60
CA ASN A 124 -16.39 -23.47 -0.44
C ASN A 124 -17.31 -22.32 0.00
N LYS A 125 -17.77 -22.32 1.26
CA LYS A 125 -18.60 -21.22 1.81
C LYS A 125 -17.89 -19.85 1.86
N HIS A 126 -16.57 -19.81 1.66
CA HIS A 126 -15.77 -18.59 1.64
C HIS A 126 -15.31 -18.23 0.23
N GLU A 127 -15.83 -18.86 -0.82
CA GLU A 127 -15.49 -18.55 -2.21
C GLU A 127 -15.71 -17.06 -2.53
N LYS A 128 -16.81 -16.47 -2.06
CA LYS A 128 -17.09 -15.03 -2.22
C LYS A 128 -16.10 -14.10 -1.50
N ARG A 129 -15.19 -14.64 -0.68
CA ARG A 129 -14.14 -13.88 0.00
C ARG A 129 -12.78 -14.02 -0.69
N ARG A 130 -12.69 -14.93 -1.68
CA ARG A 130 -11.52 -15.01 -2.56
C ARG A 130 -11.53 -13.75 -3.43
N LEU A 131 -10.38 -13.09 -3.49
CA LEU A 131 -10.12 -12.04 -4.46
C LEU A 131 -10.19 -12.60 -5.89
#